data_AF-A0A7C2FJG9-F1
#
_entry.id   AF-A0A7C2FJG9-F1
#
_cell.length_a   1.000
_cell.length_b   1.000
_cell.length_c   1.000
_cell.angle_alpha   90.00
_cell.angle_beta   90.00
_cell.angle_gamma   90.00
#
_symmetry.space_group_name_H-M   'P 1'
#
loop_
_entity.id
_entity.type
_entity.pdbx_description
1 polymer ?
#
loop_
_entity_poly.entity_id
_entity_poly.type
_entity_poly.pdbx_seq_one_letter_code
_entity_poly.pdbx_strand_id
1 'polypeptide(L)'
;MKKQASILQSDHKTDNSSLSKGRPSLAVNAASNWMALGINMLVGFFLTPYIISSLGLGSYGIWALVVSVVGYYGLLDLGVSSAILRYVARYAGQRDHVRLNEVMNTSIAIFSVMGAIVAVVTYFAAGPLAGFFNVAAGDRILFQRSIVLLGTTAGFMFPGNVLHVAIIAHERFATKNILLTTCTVIRALLIVVVLRGGGDIVDLSVVNLAVCVFGTALNFSVVKIYFPCIRFSWRMCKKAVLRSLLTFGFFSCISQIGNLLHTKIGAVVIGRFLTMKLVGVYNISLLMSMYALKLIISCSGVFQPRLSSLAGVASGKAFANSVMRYSMIVSNFSVAIGVTGCLLCRDFLKLWLPDNFGDTTTAEYVFYILLISLVPNLMTDVSANALLAVKKHKYLAYQTVLEGVVNLCLSIYLIGKFGIMGVAIAAAIPATIARVVVQPIYCCRILGIKWFSYMRQIMIIPLLVSVAMLLFANFSGVLLVAVTYPQLIFKGVIVFGVYMLIAFYVCIDTQMQHEVFARLSRLYLGVIGVVFRKGLIGSENSDV
;
A
#
# COMPACT_ATOMS: atom_id res chain seq x y z
N MET A 1 -1.15 23.04 51.91
CA MET A 1 -0.43 22.50 50.74
C MET A 1 -0.76 21.04 50.40
N LYS A 2 -0.77 20.06 51.34
CA LYS A 2 -1.10 18.65 51.02
C LYS A 2 -2.54 18.40 50.49
N LYS A 3 -3.53 19.20 50.91
CA LYS A 3 -4.94 19.08 50.48
C LYS A 3 -5.21 19.62 49.06
N GLN A 4 -4.42 20.57 48.57
CA GLN A 4 -4.51 21.07 47.18
C GLN A 4 -3.83 20.12 46.18
N ALA A 5 -2.77 19.42 46.59
CA ALA A 5 -2.12 18.40 45.76
C ALA A 5 -2.99 17.16 45.54
N SER A 6 -3.84 16.77 46.52
CA SER A 6 -4.76 15.65 46.35
C SER A 6 -5.95 15.97 45.43
N ILE A 7 -6.42 17.22 45.41
CA ILE A 7 -7.50 17.68 44.52
C ILE A 7 -7.01 17.75 43.07
N LEU A 8 -5.79 18.23 42.83
CA LEU A 8 -5.16 18.21 41.50
C LEU A 8 -4.87 16.79 40.99
N GLN A 9 -4.58 15.83 41.88
CA GLN A 9 -4.41 14.41 41.51
C GLN A 9 -5.74 13.67 41.31
N SER A 10 -6.83 14.04 42.00
CA SER A 10 -8.14 13.46 41.76
C SER A 10 -8.76 13.96 40.44
N ASP A 11 -8.55 15.23 40.09
CA ASP A 11 -9.01 15.80 38.82
C ASP A 11 -8.22 15.20 37.63
N HIS A 12 -6.90 14.96 37.77
CA HIS A 12 -6.13 14.30 36.71
C HIS A 12 -6.48 12.81 36.51
N LYS A 13 -6.95 12.11 37.55
CA LYS A 13 -7.37 10.69 37.44
C LYS A 13 -8.80 10.54 36.90
N THR A 14 -9.69 11.49 37.17
CA THR A 14 -11.07 11.48 36.63
C THR A 14 -11.11 11.92 35.16
N ASP A 15 -10.18 12.76 34.70
CA ASP A 15 -10.14 13.17 33.29
C ASP A 15 -9.51 12.13 32.36
N ASN A 16 -8.55 11.33 32.84
CA ASN A 16 -7.98 10.21 32.08
C ASN A 16 -8.93 9.01 31.93
N SER A 17 -9.87 8.81 32.85
CA SER A 17 -10.87 7.74 32.72
C SER A 17 -11.99 8.09 31.73
N SER A 18 -12.28 9.39 31.54
CA SER A 18 -13.24 9.89 30.55
C SER A 18 -12.67 9.89 29.12
N LEU A 19 -11.34 10.03 28.96
CA LEU A 19 -10.64 9.93 27.67
C LEU A 19 -10.68 8.53 27.02
N SER A 20 -11.04 7.49 27.77
CA SER A 20 -11.08 6.10 27.30
C SER A 20 -12.44 5.64 26.75
N LYS A 21 -13.53 6.36 27.06
CA LYS A 21 -14.89 6.02 26.58
C LYS A 21 -15.08 6.49 25.14
N GLY A 22 -14.59 5.71 24.18
CA GLY A 22 -14.94 5.89 22.75
C GLY A 22 -13.84 5.59 21.75
N ARG A 23 -12.63 5.24 22.17
CA ARG A 23 -11.57 4.81 21.23
C ARG A 23 -11.75 3.32 20.93
N PRO A 24 -11.97 2.93 19.66
CA PRO A 24 -12.08 1.52 19.30
C PRO A 24 -10.77 0.79 19.63
N SER A 25 -10.87 -0.46 20.06
CA SER A 25 -9.71 -1.30 20.40
C SER A 25 -8.71 -1.35 19.24
N LEU A 26 -7.42 -1.20 19.55
CA LEU A 26 -6.31 -1.35 18.60
C LEU A 26 -6.37 -2.69 17.85
N ALA A 27 -6.83 -3.76 18.52
CA ALA A 27 -7.00 -5.07 17.90
C ALA A 27 -8.12 -5.08 16.85
N VAL A 28 -9.25 -4.42 17.13
CA VAL A 28 -10.36 -4.28 16.17
C VAL A 28 -9.93 -3.46 14.96
N ASN A 29 -9.16 -2.40 15.17
CA ASN A 29 -8.61 -1.59 14.09
C ASN A 29 -7.63 -2.39 13.23
N ALA A 30 -6.71 -3.13 13.85
CA ALA A 30 -5.79 -4.02 13.13
C ALA A 30 -6.56 -5.07 12.31
N ALA A 31 -7.49 -5.81 12.94
CA ALA A 31 -8.32 -6.80 12.25
C ALA A 31 -9.11 -6.20 11.08
N SER A 32 -9.69 -5.00 11.26
CA SER A 32 -10.42 -4.32 10.19
C SER A 32 -9.53 -3.94 9.00
N ASN A 33 -8.27 -3.55 9.25
CA ASN A 33 -7.32 -3.24 8.17
C ASN A 33 -6.97 -4.51 7.38
N TRP A 34 -6.72 -5.64 8.05
CA TRP A 34 -6.42 -6.92 7.41
C TRP A 34 -7.61 -7.46 6.61
N MET A 35 -8.83 -7.39 7.17
CA MET A 35 -10.04 -7.79 6.46
C MET A 35 -10.27 -6.92 5.22
N ALA A 36 -10.17 -5.60 5.35
CA ALA A 36 -10.32 -4.69 4.20
C ALA A 36 -9.25 -4.97 3.13
N LEU A 37 -8.00 -5.18 3.53
CA LEU A 37 -6.93 -5.54 2.61
C LEU A 37 -7.24 -6.84 1.85
N GLY A 38 -7.66 -7.89 2.57
CA GLY A 38 -8.05 -9.17 1.99
C GLY A 38 -9.19 -9.03 0.98
N ILE A 39 -10.26 -8.31 1.34
CA ILE A 39 -11.40 -8.08 0.43
C ILE A 39 -10.97 -7.31 -0.82
N ASN A 40 -10.16 -6.25 -0.68
CA ASN A 40 -9.66 -5.50 -1.83
C ASN A 40 -8.77 -6.34 -2.75
N MET A 41 -7.93 -7.22 -2.19
CA MET A 41 -7.11 -8.16 -2.95
C MET A 41 -7.97 -9.19 -3.68
N LEU A 42 -8.97 -9.78 -3.01
CA LEU A 42 -9.89 -10.75 -3.61
C LEU A 42 -10.70 -10.11 -4.75
N VAL A 43 -11.26 -8.93 -4.53
CA VAL A 43 -11.97 -8.19 -5.57
C VAL A 43 -11.06 -7.92 -6.77
N GLY A 44 -9.86 -7.38 -6.54
CA GLY A 44 -8.93 -7.13 -7.63
C GLY A 44 -8.46 -8.40 -8.34
N PHE A 45 -8.30 -9.50 -7.60
CA PHE A 45 -7.95 -10.82 -8.13
C PHE A 45 -9.03 -11.36 -9.07
N PHE A 46 -10.30 -11.38 -8.70
CA PHE A 46 -11.36 -11.89 -9.57
C PHE A 46 -11.76 -10.92 -10.69
N LEU A 47 -11.73 -9.62 -10.41
CA LEU A 47 -12.22 -8.60 -11.34
C LEU A 47 -11.27 -8.38 -12.51
N THR A 48 -9.96 -8.47 -12.31
CA THR A 48 -8.96 -8.25 -13.38
C THR A 48 -9.12 -9.21 -14.56
N PRO A 49 -9.10 -10.55 -14.39
CA PRO A 49 -9.27 -11.47 -15.51
C PRO A 49 -10.67 -11.38 -16.13
N TYR A 50 -11.69 -11.04 -15.32
CA TYR A 50 -13.04 -10.80 -15.83
C TYR A 50 -13.13 -9.57 -16.75
N ILE A 51 -12.46 -8.47 -16.40
CA ILE A 51 -12.35 -7.29 -17.28
C ILE A 51 -11.62 -7.65 -18.57
N ILE A 52 -10.53 -8.42 -18.48
CA ILE A 52 -9.74 -8.84 -19.65
C ILE A 52 -10.54 -9.77 -20.56
N SER A 53 -11.25 -10.75 -20.00
CA SER A 53 -12.05 -11.68 -20.79
C SER A 53 -13.19 -10.98 -21.51
N SER A 54 -13.80 -9.97 -20.87
CA SER A 54 -14.93 -9.22 -21.42
C SER A 54 -14.51 -8.17 -22.46
N LEU A 55 -13.44 -7.41 -22.21
CA LEU A 55 -13.01 -6.28 -23.05
C LEU A 55 -11.87 -6.63 -24.03
N GLY A 56 -11.15 -7.72 -23.78
CA GLY A 56 -9.90 -8.04 -24.45
C GLY A 56 -8.69 -7.25 -23.92
N LEU A 57 -7.49 -7.74 -24.22
CA LEU A 57 -6.23 -7.18 -23.72
C LEU A 57 -5.98 -5.73 -24.17
N GLY A 58 -6.38 -5.37 -25.40
CA GLY A 58 -6.17 -4.01 -25.93
C GLY A 58 -6.91 -2.94 -25.13
N SER A 59 -8.22 -3.16 -24.96
CA SER A 59 -9.10 -2.29 -24.17
C SER A 59 -8.72 -2.29 -22.68
N TYR A 60 -8.29 -3.43 -22.11
CA TYR A 60 -7.72 -3.45 -20.77
C TYR A 60 -6.44 -2.61 -20.66
N GLY A 61 -5.57 -2.65 -21.69
CA GLY A 61 -4.38 -1.82 -21.77
C GLY A 61 -4.70 -0.33 -21.79
N ILE A 62 -5.71 0.06 -22.56
CA ILE A 62 -6.25 1.43 -22.55
C ILE A 62 -6.78 1.79 -21.15
N TRP A 63 -7.60 0.93 -20.55
CA TRP A 63 -8.12 1.13 -19.20
C TRP A 63 -6.99 1.30 -18.17
N ALA A 64 -5.97 0.45 -18.21
CA ALA A 64 -4.81 0.51 -17.33
C ALA A 64 -4.00 1.81 -17.52
N LEU A 65 -3.85 2.27 -18.77
CA LEU A 65 -3.22 3.55 -19.07
C LEU A 65 -4.03 4.73 -18.52
N VAL A 66 -5.34 4.73 -18.77
CA VAL A 66 -6.29 5.74 -18.28
C VAL A 66 -6.26 5.81 -16.73
N VAL A 67 -6.30 4.67 -16.04
CA VAL A 67 -6.14 4.59 -14.58
C VAL A 67 -4.75 5.06 -14.13
N SER A 68 -3.70 4.81 -14.92
CA SER A 68 -2.35 5.28 -14.62
C SER A 68 -2.26 6.81 -14.69
N VAL A 69 -2.87 7.44 -15.70
CA VAL A 69 -2.99 8.91 -15.82
C VAL A 69 -3.69 9.49 -14.59
N VAL A 70 -4.81 8.89 -14.17
CA VAL A 70 -5.54 9.29 -12.96
C VAL A 70 -4.69 9.15 -11.70
N GLY A 71 -3.82 8.12 -11.66
CA GLY A 71 -2.84 7.97 -10.59
C GLY A 71 -1.96 9.21 -10.41
N TYR A 72 -1.66 9.96 -11.48
CA TYR A 72 -0.90 11.20 -11.38
C TYR A 72 -1.68 12.36 -10.75
N TYR A 73 -3.02 12.33 -10.74
CA TYR A 73 -3.80 13.32 -10.01
C TYR A 73 -3.53 13.27 -8.50
N GLY A 74 -3.12 12.11 -7.97
CA GLY A 74 -2.68 12.00 -6.58
C GLY A 74 -1.55 12.98 -6.22
N LEU A 75 -0.73 13.39 -7.19
CA LEU A 75 0.33 14.39 -7.00
C LEU A 75 -0.21 15.76 -6.57
N LEU A 76 -1.40 16.09 -7.04
CA LEU A 76 -2.08 17.33 -6.73
C LEU A 76 -2.67 17.30 -5.32
N ASP A 77 -2.54 16.21 -4.55
CA ASP A 77 -2.72 16.28 -3.09
C ASP A 77 -1.71 17.25 -2.46
N LEU A 78 -0.57 17.51 -3.10
CA LEU A 78 0.52 18.38 -2.62
C LEU A 78 0.96 18.05 -1.18
N GLY A 79 0.75 16.81 -0.74
CA GLY A 79 0.99 16.36 0.62
C GLY A 79 0.07 17.01 1.67
N VAL A 80 -0.97 17.73 1.26
CA VAL A 80 -1.87 18.45 2.18
C VAL A 80 -2.67 17.46 3.03
N SER A 81 -2.97 16.25 2.54
CA SER A 81 -3.61 15.20 3.34
C SER A 81 -2.88 14.90 4.66
N SER A 82 -1.55 14.89 4.68
CA SER A 82 -0.78 14.64 5.91
C SER A 82 -0.88 15.81 6.89
N ALA A 83 -0.97 17.05 6.36
CA ALA A 83 -1.22 18.25 7.15
C ALA A 83 -2.62 18.21 7.78
N ILE A 84 -3.64 17.89 6.98
CA ILE A 84 -5.04 17.76 7.44
C ILE A 84 -5.10 16.75 8.57
N LEU A 85 -4.54 15.55 8.38
CA LEU A 85 -4.51 14.51 9.41
C LEU A 85 -3.96 15.04 10.74
N ARG A 86 -2.83 15.74 10.69
CA ARG A 86 -2.16 16.31 11.87
C ARG A 86 -2.98 17.41 12.55
N TYR A 87 -3.47 18.39 11.78
CA TYR A 87 -4.18 19.53 12.34
C TYR A 87 -5.58 19.17 12.83
N VAL A 88 -6.31 18.32 12.09
CA VAL A 88 -7.60 17.80 12.52
C VAL A 88 -7.44 17.01 13.82
N ALA A 89 -6.50 16.06 13.90
CA ALA A 89 -6.27 15.30 15.12
C ALA A 89 -5.89 16.20 16.32
N ARG A 90 -5.07 17.23 16.08
CA ARG A 90 -4.68 18.20 17.12
C ARG A 90 -5.87 19.00 17.65
N TYR A 91 -6.61 19.68 16.77
CA TYR A 91 -7.71 20.57 17.20
C TYR A 91 -8.91 19.79 17.71
N ALA A 92 -9.16 18.60 17.15
CA ALA A 92 -10.10 17.64 17.72
C ALA A 92 -9.75 17.24 19.16
N GLY A 93 -8.49 16.87 19.40
CA GLY A 93 -8.01 16.50 20.74
C GLY A 93 -8.08 17.65 21.75
N GLN A 94 -7.91 18.88 21.26
CA GLN A 94 -8.04 20.11 22.06
C GLN A 94 -9.50 20.58 22.24
N ARG A 95 -10.47 19.93 21.58
CA ARG A 95 -11.87 20.38 21.51
C ARG A 95 -12.03 21.82 20.98
N ASP A 96 -11.08 22.29 20.17
CA ASP A 96 -11.11 23.62 19.54
C ASP A 96 -11.93 23.55 18.25
N HIS A 97 -13.25 23.68 18.40
CA HIS A 97 -14.20 23.58 17.29
C HIS A 97 -14.03 24.68 16.25
N VAL A 98 -13.54 25.87 16.64
CA VAL A 98 -13.35 26.99 15.72
C VAL A 98 -12.22 26.67 14.74
N ARG A 99 -11.03 26.33 15.25
CA ARG A 99 -9.90 25.99 14.40
C ARG A 99 -10.10 24.70 13.62
N LEU A 100 -10.80 23.72 14.20
CA LEU A 100 -11.20 22.51 13.49
C LEU A 100 -12.04 22.85 12.25
N ASN A 101 -13.04 23.73 12.40
CA ASN A 101 -13.85 24.18 11.26
C ASN A 101 -13.03 24.97 10.24
N GLU A 102 -12.13 25.85 10.68
CA GLU A 102 -11.27 26.60 9.76
C GLU A 102 -10.39 25.66 8.92
N VAL A 103 -9.81 24.61 9.53
CA VAL A 103 -9.02 23.60 8.82
C VAL A 103 -9.87 22.82 7.84
N MET A 104 -11.03 22.30 8.26
CA MET A 104 -11.90 21.51 7.41
C MET A 104 -12.43 22.30 6.21
N ASN A 105 -12.91 23.52 6.43
CA ASN A 105 -13.43 24.38 5.37
C ASN A 105 -12.35 24.83 4.40
N THR A 106 -11.21 25.27 4.93
CA THR A 106 -10.07 25.66 4.09
C THR A 106 -9.59 24.48 3.24
N SER A 107 -9.52 23.28 3.82
CA SER A 107 -9.10 22.08 3.10
C SER A 107 -10.08 21.67 2.01
N ILE A 108 -11.39 21.63 2.29
CA ILE A 108 -12.41 21.32 1.28
C ILE A 108 -12.39 22.36 0.15
N ALA A 109 -12.33 23.65 0.48
CA ALA A 109 -12.25 24.73 -0.50
C ALA A 109 -11.07 24.55 -1.47
N ILE A 110 -9.88 24.30 -0.94
CA ILE A 110 -8.68 24.08 -1.75
C ILE A 110 -8.83 22.83 -2.63
N PHE A 111 -9.24 21.70 -2.04
CA PHE A 111 -9.37 20.44 -2.77
C PHE A 111 -10.49 20.47 -3.81
N SER A 112 -11.58 21.21 -3.58
CA SER A 112 -12.62 21.46 -4.57
C SER A 112 -12.10 22.31 -5.74
N VAL A 113 -11.34 23.37 -5.47
CA VAL A 113 -10.69 24.18 -6.52
C VAL A 113 -9.71 23.34 -7.32
N MET A 114 -8.87 22.53 -6.66
CA MET A 114 -7.92 21.63 -7.32
C MET A 114 -8.62 20.58 -8.16
N GLY A 115 -9.70 19.97 -7.63
CA GLY A 115 -10.52 19.03 -8.36
C GLY A 115 -11.17 19.64 -9.61
N ALA A 116 -11.69 20.87 -9.51
CA ALA A 116 -12.23 21.59 -10.65
C ALA A 116 -11.14 21.88 -11.70
N ILE A 117 -9.95 22.33 -11.28
CA ILE A 117 -8.81 22.53 -12.18
C ILE A 117 -8.45 21.23 -12.89
N VAL A 118 -8.38 20.10 -12.17
CA VAL A 118 -8.08 18.79 -12.78
C VAL A 118 -9.12 18.39 -13.81
N ALA A 119 -10.42 18.54 -13.49
CA ALA A 119 -11.48 18.20 -14.42
C ALA A 119 -11.38 19.04 -15.71
N VAL A 120 -11.15 20.36 -15.58
CA VAL A 120 -11.01 21.28 -16.71
C VAL A 120 -9.75 20.98 -17.53
N VAL A 121 -8.59 20.84 -16.87
CA VAL A 121 -7.32 20.51 -17.55
C VAL A 121 -7.43 19.18 -18.28
N THR A 122 -8.07 18.18 -17.65
CA THR A 122 -8.24 16.86 -18.26
C THR A 122 -9.17 16.91 -19.47
N TYR A 123 -10.22 17.73 -19.43
CA TYR A 123 -11.11 17.95 -20.57
C TYR A 123 -10.34 18.45 -21.80
N PHE A 124 -9.51 19.49 -21.62
CA PHE A 124 -8.70 20.03 -22.72
C PHE A 124 -7.51 19.12 -23.10
N ALA A 125 -6.96 18.36 -22.14
CA ALA A 125 -5.83 17.47 -22.37
C ALA A 125 -6.21 16.13 -23.02
N ALA A 126 -7.47 15.70 -22.96
CA ALA A 126 -7.90 14.40 -23.49
C ALA A 126 -7.54 14.20 -24.98
N GLY A 127 -7.75 15.23 -25.81
CA GLY A 127 -7.40 15.24 -27.23
C GLY A 127 -5.89 15.08 -27.47
N PRO A 128 -5.06 16.00 -26.94
CA PRO A 128 -3.60 15.91 -26.99
C PRO A 128 -3.03 14.61 -26.42
N LEU A 129 -3.57 14.10 -25.30
CA LEU A 129 -3.13 12.85 -24.69
C LEU A 129 -3.38 11.65 -25.61
N ALA A 130 -4.54 11.60 -26.28
CA ALA A 130 -4.81 10.52 -27.23
C ALA A 130 -3.82 10.52 -28.41
N GLY A 131 -3.41 11.72 -28.86
CA GLY A 131 -2.35 11.87 -29.87
C GLY A 131 -0.97 11.50 -29.34
N PHE A 132 -0.64 11.92 -28.12
CA PHE A 132 0.62 11.57 -27.46
C PHE A 132 0.79 10.06 -27.36
N PHE A 133 -0.23 9.32 -26.94
CA PHE A 133 -0.17 7.87 -26.83
C PHE A 133 -0.42 7.10 -28.15
N ASN A 134 -0.51 7.80 -29.29
CA ASN A 134 -0.81 7.19 -30.60
C ASN A 134 -2.01 6.21 -30.53
N VAL A 135 -3.08 6.59 -29.81
CA VAL A 135 -4.27 5.73 -29.68
C VAL A 135 -4.89 5.52 -31.06
N ALA A 136 -5.21 4.27 -31.40
CA ALA A 136 -5.82 3.92 -32.69
C ALA A 136 -7.10 4.73 -32.94
N ALA A 137 -7.37 5.06 -34.20
CA ALA A 137 -8.50 5.94 -34.56
C ALA A 137 -9.85 5.43 -34.04
N GLY A 138 -10.07 4.11 -34.06
CA GLY A 138 -11.30 3.48 -33.52
C GLY A 138 -11.46 3.62 -32.01
N ASP A 139 -10.35 3.62 -31.26
CA ASP A 139 -10.36 3.68 -29.79
C ASP A 139 -10.21 5.10 -29.24
N ARG A 140 -9.92 6.07 -30.10
CA ARG A 140 -9.58 7.44 -29.71
C ARG A 140 -10.72 8.14 -28.96
N ILE A 141 -11.96 7.96 -29.44
CA ILE A 141 -13.15 8.55 -28.80
C ILE A 141 -13.40 7.91 -27.44
N LEU A 142 -13.25 6.58 -27.35
CA LEU A 142 -13.41 5.84 -26.10
C LEU A 142 -12.39 6.30 -25.06
N PHE A 143 -11.11 6.37 -25.45
CA PHE A 143 -10.02 6.88 -24.61
C PHE A 143 -10.31 8.30 -24.08
N GLN A 144 -10.69 9.22 -24.98
CA GLN A 144 -10.97 10.60 -24.61
C GLN A 144 -12.13 10.70 -23.61
N ARG A 145 -13.24 10.02 -23.87
CA ARG A 145 -14.40 10.02 -22.98
C ARG A 145 -14.04 9.43 -21.60
N SER A 146 -13.29 8.33 -21.56
CA SER A 146 -12.82 7.74 -20.31
C SER A 146 -11.89 8.67 -19.52
N ILE A 147 -10.97 9.36 -20.20
CA ILE A 147 -10.11 10.37 -19.56
C ILE A 147 -10.93 11.52 -18.98
N VAL A 148 -11.90 12.07 -19.72
CA VAL A 148 -12.76 13.16 -19.22
C VAL A 148 -13.59 12.72 -18.01
N LEU A 149 -14.20 11.53 -18.08
CA LEU A 149 -14.98 10.98 -16.98
C LEU A 149 -14.13 10.72 -15.72
N LEU A 150 -12.91 10.22 -15.87
CA LEU A 150 -12.03 10.03 -14.73
C LEU A 150 -11.39 11.33 -14.23
N GLY A 151 -11.14 12.32 -15.09
CA GLY A 151 -10.80 13.67 -14.67
C GLY A 151 -11.92 14.31 -13.85
N THR A 152 -13.18 14.09 -14.24
CA THR A 152 -14.36 14.51 -13.47
C THR A 152 -14.46 13.73 -12.15
N THR A 153 -14.16 12.43 -12.18
CA THR A 153 -14.08 11.59 -10.97
C THR A 153 -13.05 12.15 -9.99
N ALA A 154 -11.88 12.58 -10.48
CA ALA A 154 -10.87 13.24 -9.66
C ALA A 154 -11.44 14.49 -8.99
N GLY A 155 -12.24 15.29 -9.72
CA GLY A 155 -12.95 16.44 -9.20
C GLY A 155 -13.74 16.19 -7.91
N PHE A 156 -14.42 15.05 -7.82
CA PHE A 156 -15.13 14.62 -6.59
C PHE A 156 -14.21 13.91 -5.59
N MET A 157 -13.20 13.19 -6.08
CA MET A 157 -12.24 12.46 -5.24
C MET A 157 -11.46 13.38 -4.31
N PHE A 158 -11.02 14.57 -4.77
CA PHE A 158 -10.27 15.51 -3.94
C PHE A 158 -11.02 15.96 -2.67
N PRO A 159 -12.22 16.57 -2.75
CA PRO A 159 -12.97 16.94 -1.55
C PRO A 159 -13.38 15.70 -0.73
N GLY A 160 -13.70 14.58 -1.40
CA GLY A 160 -13.95 13.29 -0.72
C GLY A 160 -12.76 12.80 0.11
N ASN A 161 -11.54 13.03 -0.36
CA ASN A 161 -10.31 12.68 0.36
C ASN A 161 -10.14 13.49 1.65
N VAL A 162 -10.53 14.78 1.67
CA VAL A 162 -10.50 15.59 2.90
C VAL A 162 -11.43 14.99 3.97
N LEU A 163 -12.64 14.60 3.57
CA LEU A 163 -13.61 13.94 4.46
C LEU A 163 -13.07 12.59 4.96
N HIS A 164 -12.45 11.82 4.06
CA HIS A 164 -11.81 10.56 4.39
C HIS A 164 -10.70 10.72 5.44
N VAL A 165 -9.80 11.70 5.25
CA VAL A 165 -8.71 11.98 6.19
C VAL A 165 -9.25 12.45 7.54
N ALA A 166 -10.34 13.21 7.58
CA ALA A 166 -10.97 13.62 8.84
C ALA A 166 -11.49 12.42 9.66
N ILE A 167 -12.02 11.38 9.02
CA ILE A 167 -12.42 10.14 9.70
C ILE A 167 -11.20 9.42 10.29
N ILE A 168 -10.09 9.37 9.54
CA ILE A 168 -8.83 8.75 10.00
C ILE A 168 -8.25 9.50 11.20
N ALA A 169 -8.30 10.83 11.19
CA ALA A 169 -7.73 11.69 12.24
C ALA A 169 -8.29 11.42 13.65
N HIS A 170 -9.46 10.77 13.73
CA HIS A 170 -10.12 10.39 14.98
C HIS A 170 -10.01 8.90 15.33
N GLU A 171 -9.03 8.19 14.74
CA GLU A 171 -8.75 6.77 15.01
C GLU A 171 -9.90 5.80 14.69
N ARG A 172 -10.88 6.21 13.87
CA ARG A 172 -12.02 5.39 13.44
C ARG A 172 -11.68 4.54 12.20
N PHE A 173 -10.63 3.73 12.32
CA PHE A 173 -10.15 2.89 11.22
C PHE A 173 -11.18 1.85 10.78
N ALA A 174 -11.95 1.26 11.70
CA ALA A 174 -13.01 0.32 11.35
C ALA A 174 -14.08 0.94 10.43
N THR A 175 -14.59 2.14 10.75
CA THR A 175 -15.57 2.86 9.92
C THR A 175 -14.98 3.19 8.55
N LYS A 176 -13.73 3.69 8.52
CA LYS A 176 -13.00 3.97 7.28
C LYS A 176 -12.89 2.72 6.40
N ASN A 177 -12.56 1.57 7.00
CA ASN A 177 -12.39 0.31 6.30
C ASN A 177 -13.71 -0.24 5.78
N ILE A 178 -14.80 -0.12 6.54
CA ILE A 178 -16.14 -0.50 6.09
C ILE A 178 -16.52 0.32 4.87
N LEU A 179 -16.42 1.66 4.93
CA LEU A 179 -16.80 2.54 3.83
C LEU A 179 -15.99 2.25 2.56
N LEU A 180 -14.68 2.09 2.71
CA LEU A 180 -13.79 1.75 1.59
C LEU A 180 -14.15 0.40 0.98
N THR A 181 -14.36 -0.61 1.82
CA THR A 181 -14.74 -1.98 1.39
C THR A 181 -16.09 -1.99 0.70
N THR A 182 -17.09 -1.28 1.23
CA THR A 182 -18.42 -1.12 0.61
C THR A 182 -18.30 -0.50 -0.77
N CYS A 183 -17.54 0.59 -0.93
CA CYS A 183 -17.31 1.20 -2.24
C CYS A 183 -16.60 0.25 -3.21
N THR A 184 -15.60 -0.50 -2.75
CA THR A 184 -14.90 -1.49 -3.57
C THR A 184 -15.83 -2.61 -4.04
N VAL A 185 -16.66 -3.16 -3.15
CA VAL A 185 -17.62 -4.24 -3.49
C VAL A 185 -18.69 -3.73 -4.45
N ILE A 186 -19.28 -2.57 -4.19
CA ILE A 186 -20.26 -1.95 -5.10
C ILE A 186 -19.64 -1.70 -6.48
N ARG A 187 -18.41 -1.16 -6.52
CA ARG A 187 -17.69 -0.97 -7.80
C ARG A 187 -17.52 -2.28 -8.55
N ALA A 188 -17.10 -3.34 -7.87
CA ALA A 188 -16.90 -4.65 -8.50
C ALA A 188 -18.21 -5.20 -9.06
N LEU A 189 -19.30 -5.14 -8.28
CA LEU A 189 -20.61 -5.60 -8.72
C LEU A 189 -21.12 -4.81 -9.94
N LEU A 190 -21.01 -3.48 -9.90
CA LEU A 190 -21.43 -2.64 -11.02
C LEU A 190 -20.59 -2.88 -12.28
N ILE A 191 -19.28 -3.08 -12.15
CA ILE A 191 -18.41 -3.45 -13.28
C ILE A 191 -18.88 -4.78 -13.89
N VAL A 192 -19.18 -5.78 -13.07
CA VAL A 192 -19.69 -7.07 -13.57
C VAL A 192 -21.03 -6.89 -14.29
N VAL A 193 -21.97 -6.14 -13.72
CA VAL A 193 -23.29 -5.90 -14.34
C VAL A 193 -23.15 -5.20 -15.70
N VAL A 194 -22.34 -4.14 -15.75
CA VAL A 194 -22.11 -3.35 -16.96
C VAL A 194 -21.45 -4.18 -18.07
N LEU A 195 -20.40 -4.93 -17.74
CA LEU A 195 -19.69 -5.74 -18.73
C LEU A 195 -20.51 -6.94 -19.22
N ARG A 196 -21.38 -7.52 -18.37
CA ARG A 196 -22.38 -8.51 -18.83
C ARG A 196 -23.36 -7.93 -19.85
N GLY A 197 -23.67 -6.64 -19.72
CA GLY A 197 -24.51 -5.91 -20.67
C GLY A 197 -23.80 -5.52 -21.97
N GLY A 198 -22.54 -5.91 -22.17
CA GLY A 198 -21.74 -5.52 -23.33
C GLY A 198 -21.12 -4.13 -23.22
N GLY A 199 -21.04 -3.56 -22.01
CA GLY A 199 -20.43 -2.26 -21.77
C GLY A 199 -18.93 -2.23 -22.05
N ASP A 200 -18.39 -1.02 -22.23
CA ASP A 200 -17.01 -0.77 -22.64
C ASP A 200 -16.18 -0.03 -21.57
N ILE A 201 -15.00 0.48 -21.96
CA ILE A 201 -14.12 1.24 -21.06
C ILE A 201 -14.70 2.58 -20.60
N VAL A 202 -15.64 3.16 -21.34
CA VAL A 202 -16.35 4.39 -20.97
C VAL A 202 -17.31 4.06 -19.84
N ASP A 203 -18.02 2.94 -19.93
CA ASP A 203 -18.94 2.51 -18.89
C ASP A 203 -18.21 2.17 -17.58
N LEU A 204 -17.01 1.58 -17.65
CA LEU A 204 -16.13 1.42 -16.48
C LEU A 204 -15.79 2.77 -15.83
N SER A 205 -15.60 3.80 -16.65
CA SER A 205 -15.32 5.17 -16.17
C SER A 205 -16.55 5.79 -15.51
N VAL A 206 -17.75 5.55 -16.05
CA VAL A 206 -19.03 5.95 -15.44
C VAL A 206 -19.23 5.27 -14.09
N VAL A 207 -18.97 3.96 -13.99
CA VAL A 207 -19.05 3.24 -12.71
C VAL A 207 -18.07 3.82 -11.69
N ASN A 208 -16.85 4.18 -12.10
CA ASN A 208 -15.88 4.81 -11.20
C ASN A 208 -16.36 6.17 -10.69
N LEU A 209 -16.92 7.00 -11.57
CA LEU A 209 -17.51 8.28 -11.22
C LEU A 209 -18.69 8.10 -10.24
N ALA A 210 -19.63 7.22 -10.57
CA ALA A 210 -20.82 6.97 -9.75
C ALA A 210 -20.44 6.49 -8.33
N VAL A 211 -19.52 5.53 -8.23
CA VAL A 211 -19.02 5.04 -6.94
C VAL A 211 -18.23 6.10 -6.19
N CYS A 212 -17.49 6.96 -6.88
CA CYS A 212 -16.77 8.08 -6.25
C CYS A 212 -17.72 9.11 -5.65
N VAL A 213 -18.76 9.50 -6.38
CA VAL A 213 -19.81 10.41 -5.90
C VAL A 213 -20.53 9.79 -4.70
N PHE A 214 -20.94 8.53 -4.82
CA PHE A 214 -21.56 7.78 -3.73
C PHE A 214 -20.66 7.69 -2.49
N GLY A 215 -19.39 7.32 -2.67
CA GLY A 215 -18.42 7.23 -1.58
C GLY A 215 -18.16 8.60 -0.93
N THR A 216 -18.13 9.67 -1.71
CA THR A 216 -17.98 11.05 -1.18
C THR A 216 -19.19 11.45 -0.34
N ALA A 217 -20.41 11.13 -0.81
CA ALA A 217 -21.64 11.34 -0.05
C ALA A 217 -21.66 10.52 1.26
N LEU A 218 -21.25 9.26 1.22
CA LEU A 218 -21.11 8.44 2.43
C LEU A 218 -20.10 9.03 3.42
N ASN A 219 -18.93 9.46 2.95
CA ASN A 219 -17.93 10.08 3.81
C ASN A 219 -18.48 11.37 4.44
N PHE A 220 -19.22 12.17 3.68
CA PHE A 220 -19.89 13.38 4.19
C PHE A 220 -20.90 13.05 5.30
N SER A 221 -21.76 12.06 5.08
CA SER A 221 -22.74 11.61 6.07
C SER A 221 -22.06 11.10 7.35
N VAL A 222 -21.01 10.29 7.21
CA VAL A 222 -20.22 9.78 8.34
C VAL A 222 -19.56 10.93 9.13
N VAL A 223 -19.00 11.92 8.43
CA VAL A 223 -18.43 13.11 9.07
C VAL A 223 -19.50 13.89 9.82
N LYS A 224 -20.69 14.07 9.26
CA LYS A 224 -21.80 14.76 9.95
C LYS A 224 -22.31 14.02 11.19
N ILE A 225 -22.38 12.70 11.13
CA ILE A 225 -22.80 11.86 12.26
C ILE A 225 -21.78 11.95 13.40
N TYR A 226 -20.49 11.80 13.11
CA TYR A 226 -19.46 11.78 14.16
C TYR A 226 -18.97 13.17 14.58
N PHE A 227 -19.15 14.18 13.73
CA PHE A 227 -18.68 15.55 13.96
C PHE A 227 -19.78 16.57 13.63
N PRO A 228 -20.87 16.61 14.42
CA PRO A 228 -21.95 17.58 14.22
C PRO A 228 -21.47 19.04 14.37
N CYS A 229 -20.34 19.26 15.06
CA CYS A 229 -19.71 20.57 15.19
C CYS A 229 -19.09 21.10 13.88
N ILE A 230 -18.86 20.25 12.88
CA ILE A 230 -18.31 20.68 11.59
C ILE A 230 -19.42 21.33 10.76
N ARG A 231 -19.29 22.63 10.53
CA ARG A 231 -20.15 23.46 9.69
C ARG A 231 -19.39 23.82 8.42
N PHE A 232 -19.99 23.55 7.27
CA PHE A 232 -19.38 23.87 5.98
C PHE A 232 -19.81 25.28 5.54
N SER A 233 -18.86 26.20 5.46
CA SER A 233 -19.05 27.59 5.03
C SER A 233 -17.76 28.16 4.45
N TRP A 234 -17.85 28.73 3.25
CA TRP A 234 -16.74 29.42 2.59
C TRP A 234 -16.19 30.58 3.42
N ARG A 235 -17.00 31.21 4.28
CA ARG A 235 -16.58 32.32 5.16
C ARG A 235 -15.55 31.90 6.21
N MET A 236 -15.45 30.60 6.51
CA MET A 236 -14.50 30.05 7.48
C MET A 236 -13.15 29.68 6.86
N CYS A 237 -12.96 29.93 5.56
CA CYS A 237 -11.68 29.72 4.90
C CYS A 237 -10.68 30.79 5.33
N LYS A 238 -9.50 30.38 5.83
CA LYS A 238 -8.47 31.30 6.31
C LYS A 238 -7.18 31.12 5.52
N LYS A 239 -6.66 32.23 4.97
CA LYS A 239 -5.37 32.26 4.24
C LYS A 239 -4.20 31.76 5.09
N ALA A 240 -4.20 32.04 6.39
CA ALA A 240 -3.18 31.56 7.32
C ALA A 240 -3.16 30.02 7.40
N VAL A 241 -4.35 29.39 7.45
CA VAL A 241 -4.51 27.93 7.49
C VAL A 241 -4.05 27.33 6.16
N LEU A 242 -4.45 27.90 5.02
CA LEU A 242 -3.97 27.50 3.69
C LEU A 242 -2.43 27.49 3.62
N ARG A 243 -1.78 28.58 4.05
CA ARG A 243 -0.30 28.67 4.04
C ARG A 243 0.33 27.59 4.93
N SER A 244 -0.25 27.33 6.10
CA SER A 244 0.22 26.30 7.02
C SER A 244 0.10 24.89 6.44
N LEU A 245 -1.02 24.59 5.76
CA LEU A 245 -1.27 23.31 5.10
C LEU A 245 -0.27 23.07 3.95
N LEU A 246 -0.08 24.05 3.07
CA LEU A 246 0.85 23.93 1.93
C LEU A 246 2.31 23.82 2.36
N THR A 247 2.72 24.60 3.37
CA THR A 247 4.12 24.58 3.86
C THR A 247 4.47 23.23 4.50
N PHE A 248 3.51 22.62 5.20
CA PHE A 248 3.70 21.28 5.77
C PHE A 248 3.68 20.19 4.69
N GLY A 249 2.78 20.29 3.71
CA GLY A 249 2.62 19.30 2.64
C GLY A 249 3.78 19.22 1.64
N PHE A 250 4.55 20.31 1.46
CA PHE A 250 5.59 20.41 0.44
C PHE A 250 6.59 19.23 0.43
N PHE A 251 7.14 18.84 1.58
CA PHE A 251 8.10 17.72 1.63
C PHE A 251 7.44 16.36 1.36
N SER A 252 6.18 16.19 1.79
CA SER A 252 5.41 14.99 1.44
C SER A 252 5.10 14.94 -0.06
N CYS A 253 4.86 16.08 -0.69
CA CYS A 253 4.69 16.18 -2.14
C CYS A 253 5.94 15.69 -2.88
N ILE A 254 7.14 16.12 -2.48
CA ILE A 254 8.41 15.66 -3.09
C ILE A 254 8.52 14.14 -3.04
N SER A 255 8.22 13.51 -1.89
CA SER A 255 8.22 12.05 -1.77
C SER A 255 7.18 11.38 -2.69
N GLN A 256 5.99 11.99 -2.84
CA GLN A 256 4.95 11.48 -3.72
C GLN A 256 5.34 11.57 -5.21
N ILE A 257 6.00 12.64 -5.64
CA ILE A 257 6.56 12.76 -7.01
C ILE A 257 7.49 11.59 -7.30
N GLY A 258 8.43 11.31 -6.40
CA GLY A 258 9.36 10.19 -6.55
C GLY A 258 8.63 8.85 -6.66
N ASN A 259 7.68 8.59 -5.76
CA ASN A 259 6.92 7.33 -5.77
C ASN A 259 6.09 7.15 -7.05
N LEU A 260 5.54 8.23 -7.57
CA LEU A 260 4.73 8.23 -8.79
C LEU A 260 5.59 7.97 -10.02
N LEU A 261 6.74 8.66 -10.14
CA LEU A 261 7.74 8.40 -11.17
C LEU A 261 8.25 6.95 -11.08
N HIS A 262 8.42 6.40 -9.88
CA HIS A 262 8.82 5.00 -9.75
C HIS A 262 7.71 4.03 -10.21
N THR A 263 6.46 4.25 -9.77
CA THR A 263 5.40 3.22 -9.88
C THR A 263 4.52 3.34 -11.12
N LYS A 264 4.38 4.52 -11.72
CA LYS A 264 3.43 4.78 -12.82
C LYS A 264 4.11 5.14 -14.14
N ILE A 265 5.41 5.43 -14.14
CA ILE A 265 6.09 5.90 -15.36
C ILE A 265 6.17 4.82 -16.43
N GLY A 266 6.35 3.56 -16.04
CA GLY A 266 6.51 2.45 -16.98
C GLY A 266 5.31 2.31 -17.92
N ALA A 267 4.08 2.40 -17.39
CA ALA A 267 2.86 2.35 -18.20
C ALA A 267 2.76 3.51 -19.21
N VAL A 268 3.21 4.71 -18.82
CA VAL A 268 3.23 5.90 -19.69
C VAL A 268 4.27 5.74 -20.81
N VAL A 269 5.48 5.29 -20.47
CA VAL A 269 6.56 5.10 -21.45
C VAL A 269 6.18 4.00 -22.44
N ILE A 270 5.66 2.86 -21.97
CA ILE A 270 5.18 1.78 -22.84
C ILE A 270 4.02 2.25 -23.72
N GLY A 271 3.05 2.97 -23.16
CA GLY A 271 1.91 3.48 -23.92
C GLY A 271 2.30 4.49 -24.99
N ARG A 272 3.39 5.24 -24.80
CA ARG A 272 3.88 6.22 -25.78
C ARG A 272 4.66 5.58 -26.92
N PHE A 273 5.58 4.67 -26.61
CA PHE A 273 6.58 4.18 -27.56
C PHE A 273 6.27 2.80 -28.14
N LEU A 274 5.35 2.04 -27.53
CA LEU A 274 5.00 0.69 -27.96
C LEU A 274 3.49 0.60 -28.24
N THR A 275 2.76 -0.29 -27.58
CA THR A 275 1.33 -0.53 -27.83
C THR A 275 0.53 -0.62 -26.54
N MET A 276 -0.78 -0.34 -26.63
CA MET A 276 -1.71 -0.45 -25.50
C MET A 276 -1.78 -1.88 -24.95
N LYS A 277 -1.72 -2.90 -25.82
CA LYS A 277 -1.69 -4.32 -25.40
C LYS A 277 -0.52 -4.59 -24.44
N LEU A 278 0.66 -4.05 -24.76
CA LEU A 278 1.86 -4.20 -23.94
C LEU A 278 1.77 -3.44 -22.60
N VAL A 279 1.01 -2.34 -22.53
CA VAL A 279 0.66 -1.69 -21.25
C VAL A 279 -0.16 -2.64 -20.38
N GLY A 280 -1.12 -3.36 -20.97
CA GLY A 280 -1.91 -4.38 -20.29
C GLY A 280 -1.04 -5.49 -19.70
N VAL A 281 -0.13 -6.05 -20.50
CA VAL A 281 0.83 -7.09 -20.08
C VAL A 281 1.71 -6.59 -18.92
N TYR A 282 2.29 -5.40 -19.03
CA TYR A 282 3.14 -4.83 -17.97
C TYR A 282 2.37 -4.57 -16.66
N ASN A 283 1.13 -4.10 -16.76
CA ASN A 283 0.33 -3.76 -15.58
C ASN A 283 -0.11 -4.99 -14.78
N ILE A 284 -0.25 -6.17 -15.42
CA ILE A 284 -0.47 -7.44 -14.73
C ILE A 284 0.69 -7.78 -13.79
N SER A 285 1.92 -7.71 -14.30
CA SER A 285 3.12 -7.94 -13.49
C SER A 285 3.23 -6.92 -12.35
N LEU A 286 2.96 -5.64 -12.65
CA LEU A 286 2.95 -4.57 -11.65
C LEU A 286 1.89 -4.79 -10.56
N LEU A 287 0.69 -5.25 -10.92
CA LEU A 287 -0.40 -5.52 -9.99
C LEU A 287 -0.02 -6.62 -8.99
N MET A 288 0.61 -7.69 -9.46
CA MET A 288 1.15 -8.75 -8.60
C MET A 288 2.20 -8.22 -7.62
N SER A 289 3.16 -7.41 -8.13
CA SER A 289 4.17 -6.77 -7.29
C SER A 289 3.54 -5.86 -6.21
N MET A 290 2.47 -5.15 -6.55
CA MET A 290 1.74 -4.29 -5.62
C MET A 290 1.00 -5.07 -4.53
N TYR A 291 0.48 -6.26 -4.82
CA TYR A 291 -0.12 -7.12 -3.80
C TYR A 291 0.93 -7.63 -2.81
N ALA A 292 2.08 -8.09 -3.31
CA ALA A 292 3.22 -8.48 -2.47
C ALA A 292 3.69 -7.32 -1.58
N LEU A 293 3.80 -6.10 -2.13
CA LEU A 293 4.14 -4.90 -1.37
C LEU A 293 3.14 -4.62 -0.24
N LYS A 294 1.85 -4.67 -0.52
CA LYS A 294 0.79 -4.41 0.47
C LYS A 294 0.77 -5.43 1.61
N LEU A 295 1.07 -6.70 1.33
CA LEU A 295 1.20 -7.73 2.37
C LEU A 295 2.35 -7.39 3.34
N ILE A 296 3.51 -7.01 2.82
CA ILE A 296 4.66 -6.64 3.65
C ILE A 296 4.40 -5.39 4.47
N ILE A 297 3.85 -4.32 3.86
CA ILE A 297 3.54 -3.08 4.59
C ILE A 297 2.57 -3.36 5.75
N SER A 298 1.62 -4.28 5.55
CA SER A 298 0.67 -4.68 6.60
C SER A 298 1.37 -5.42 7.75
N CYS A 299 2.34 -6.29 7.44
CA CYS A 299 3.18 -6.94 8.44
C CYS A 299 4.11 -5.96 9.16
N SER A 300 4.81 -5.09 8.42
CA SER A 300 5.82 -4.18 8.96
C SER A 300 5.20 -3.01 9.74
N GLY A 301 3.99 -2.60 9.39
CA GLY A 301 3.23 -1.56 10.09
C GLY A 301 3.00 -1.85 11.58
N VAL A 302 3.03 -3.12 11.99
CA VAL A 302 2.94 -3.53 13.41
C VAL A 302 4.16 -3.06 14.22
N PHE A 303 5.32 -2.91 13.58
CA PHE A 303 6.56 -2.47 14.22
C PHE A 303 6.70 -0.95 14.29
N GLN A 304 6.00 -0.20 13.42
CA GLN A 304 6.16 1.25 13.28
C GLN A 304 5.90 2.05 14.57
N PRO A 305 4.84 1.77 15.38
CA PRO A 305 4.62 2.49 16.64
C PRO A 305 5.72 2.22 17.67
N ARG A 306 6.21 0.98 17.74
CA ARG A 306 7.32 0.60 18.65
C ARG A 306 8.63 1.28 18.26
N LEU A 307 8.93 1.34 16.97
CA LEU A 307 10.11 2.06 16.49
C LEU A 307 10.02 3.56 16.84
N SER A 308 8.84 4.15 16.67
CA SER A 308 8.62 5.56 16.99
C SER A 308 8.75 5.85 18.50
N SER A 309 8.25 4.97 19.37
CA SER A 309 8.40 5.12 20.82
C SER A 309 9.85 4.91 21.28
N LEU A 310 10.53 3.88 20.75
CA LEU A 310 11.93 3.60 21.08
C LEU A 310 12.88 4.70 20.61
N ALA A 311 12.61 5.31 19.45
CA ALA A 311 13.38 6.46 18.97
C ALA A 311 13.25 7.69 19.89
N GLY A 312 12.15 7.84 20.62
CA GLY A 312 11.91 8.94 21.54
C GLY A 312 12.45 8.73 22.97
N VAL A 313 12.56 7.47 23.41
CA VAL A 313 12.90 7.12 24.81
C VAL A 313 14.27 6.45 24.95
N ALA A 314 14.67 5.65 23.96
CA ALA A 314 15.86 4.79 24.00
C ALA A 314 16.78 5.07 22.80
N SER A 315 17.23 6.32 22.66
CA SER A 315 18.22 6.67 21.63
C SER A 315 19.55 5.98 21.93
N GLY A 316 19.99 5.06 21.06
CA GLY A 316 21.26 4.33 21.19
C GLY A 316 21.20 2.88 20.74
N LYS A 317 22.02 2.01 21.36
CA LYS A 317 22.17 0.59 20.97
C LYS A 317 20.88 -0.22 21.03
N ALA A 318 19.98 0.06 21.98
CA ALA A 318 18.71 -0.66 22.12
C ALA A 318 17.78 -0.45 20.92
N PHE A 319 17.70 0.79 20.41
CA PHE A 319 16.96 1.09 19.19
C PHE A 319 17.58 0.40 17.97
N ALA A 320 18.90 0.48 17.80
CA ALA A 320 19.62 -0.20 16.72
C ALA A 320 19.40 -1.72 16.72
N ASN A 321 19.46 -2.36 17.89
CA ASN A 321 19.19 -3.79 18.04
C ASN A 321 17.74 -4.16 17.68
N SER A 322 16.78 -3.30 18.05
CA SER A 322 15.37 -3.51 17.69
C SER A 322 15.15 -3.38 16.19
N VAL A 323 15.77 -2.37 15.54
CA VAL A 323 15.73 -2.20 14.08
C VAL A 323 16.33 -3.41 13.38
N MET A 324 17.48 -3.91 13.83
CA MET A 324 18.11 -5.12 13.29
C MET A 324 17.17 -6.34 13.40
N ARG A 325 16.62 -6.61 14.59
CA ARG A 325 15.72 -7.76 14.84
C ARG A 325 14.46 -7.69 13.96
N TYR A 326 13.82 -6.54 13.89
CA TYR A 326 12.60 -6.38 13.08
C TYR A 326 12.91 -6.45 11.58
N SER A 327 14.05 -5.90 11.14
CA SER A 327 14.48 -5.97 9.74
C SER A 327 14.80 -7.41 9.33
N MET A 328 15.38 -8.23 10.21
CA MET A 328 15.60 -9.66 9.94
C MET A 328 14.28 -10.41 9.73
N ILE A 329 13.27 -10.20 10.60
CA ILE A 329 11.96 -10.85 10.45
C ILE A 329 11.32 -10.46 9.11
N VAL A 330 11.23 -9.16 8.84
CA VAL A 330 10.58 -8.65 7.63
C VAL A 330 11.34 -9.06 6.38
N SER A 331 12.67 -9.09 6.43
CA SER A 331 13.49 -9.56 5.32
C SER A 331 13.23 -11.02 4.97
N ASN A 332 13.25 -11.93 5.96
CA ASN A 332 12.95 -13.34 5.70
C ASN A 332 11.55 -13.53 5.11
N PHE A 333 10.55 -12.82 5.64
CA PHE A 333 9.20 -12.87 5.09
C PHE A 333 9.14 -12.31 3.66
N SER A 334 9.91 -11.27 3.36
CA SER A 334 10.02 -10.66 2.02
C SER A 334 10.63 -11.60 1.01
N VAL A 335 11.71 -12.30 1.39
CA VAL A 335 12.36 -13.28 0.53
C VAL A 335 11.49 -14.52 0.35
N ALA A 336 10.75 -14.95 1.39
CA ALA A 336 9.77 -16.03 1.27
C ALA A 336 8.72 -15.71 0.19
N ILE A 337 8.15 -14.49 0.21
CA ILE A 337 7.23 -14.02 -0.84
C ILE A 337 7.92 -14.00 -2.20
N GLY A 338 9.18 -13.54 -2.28
CA GLY A 338 9.96 -13.50 -3.50
C GLY A 338 10.18 -14.89 -4.13
N VAL A 339 10.58 -15.87 -3.33
CA VAL A 339 10.81 -17.26 -3.77
C VAL A 339 9.51 -17.92 -4.20
N THR A 340 8.45 -17.79 -3.39
CA THR A 340 7.11 -18.28 -3.74
C THR A 340 6.64 -17.64 -5.04
N GLY A 341 6.77 -16.32 -5.17
CA GLY A 341 6.43 -15.59 -6.39
C GLY A 341 7.22 -16.11 -7.60
N CYS A 342 8.52 -16.33 -7.46
CA CYS A 342 9.38 -16.84 -8.53
C CYS A 342 8.94 -18.24 -9.00
N LEU A 343 8.68 -19.17 -8.06
CA LEU A 343 8.33 -20.55 -8.39
C LEU A 343 6.89 -20.74 -8.87
N LEU A 344 5.96 -19.87 -8.44
CA LEU A 344 4.54 -19.99 -8.75
C LEU A 344 4.07 -19.07 -9.88
N CYS A 345 4.84 -18.04 -10.28
CA CYS A 345 4.41 -17.02 -11.23
C CYS A 345 3.81 -17.63 -12.51
N ARG A 346 4.53 -18.56 -13.14
CA ARG A 346 4.11 -19.19 -14.39
C ARG A 346 2.78 -19.92 -14.27
N ASP A 347 2.66 -20.79 -13.27
CA ASP A 347 1.45 -21.58 -13.03
C ASP A 347 0.29 -20.66 -12.64
N PHE A 348 0.55 -19.66 -11.79
CA PHE A 348 -0.43 -18.67 -11.37
C PHE A 348 -0.99 -17.89 -12.56
N LEU A 349 -0.13 -17.33 -13.41
CA LEU A 349 -0.57 -16.52 -14.56
C LEU A 349 -1.40 -17.34 -15.55
N LYS A 350 -1.02 -18.60 -15.81
CA LYS A 350 -1.78 -19.51 -16.68
C LYS A 350 -3.17 -19.85 -16.14
N LEU A 351 -3.30 -20.01 -14.82
CA LEU A 351 -4.59 -20.29 -14.19
C LEU A 351 -5.46 -19.05 -14.02
N TRP A 352 -4.82 -17.91 -13.78
CA TRP A 352 -5.50 -16.68 -13.43
C TRP A 352 -6.01 -15.90 -14.64
N LEU A 353 -5.24 -15.86 -15.72
CA LEU A 353 -5.56 -15.06 -16.90
C LEU A 353 -6.37 -15.88 -17.92
N PRO A 354 -7.33 -15.25 -18.62
CA PRO A 354 -8.08 -15.92 -19.67
C PRO A 354 -7.21 -16.24 -20.89
N ASP A 355 -7.60 -17.24 -21.68
CA ASP A 355 -6.84 -17.70 -22.86
C ASP A 355 -6.61 -16.59 -23.90
N ASN A 356 -7.52 -15.61 -23.96
CA ASN A 356 -7.41 -14.45 -24.86
C ASN A 356 -6.45 -13.35 -24.36
N PHE A 357 -5.78 -13.56 -23.22
CA PHE A 357 -4.76 -12.64 -22.72
C PHE A 357 -3.57 -12.52 -23.67
N GLY A 358 -3.22 -13.58 -24.40
CA GLY A 358 -2.07 -13.60 -25.30
C GLY A 358 -0.78 -14.02 -24.60
N ASP A 359 0.22 -13.13 -24.56
CA ASP A 359 1.59 -13.49 -24.16
C ASP A 359 1.82 -13.47 -22.64
N THR A 360 1.45 -14.57 -22.00
CA THR A 360 1.71 -14.83 -20.57
C THR A 360 3.19 -14.93 -20.23
N THR A 361 4.02 -15.40 -21.18
CA THR A 361 5.47 -15.57 -20.98
C THR A 361 6.17 -14.23 -20.81
N THR A 362 5.78 -13.23 -21.59
CA THR A 362 6.33 -11.89 -21.44
C THR A 362 5.92 -11.24 -20.09
N ALA A 363 4.68 -11.45 -19.63
CA ALA A 363 4.25 -10.99 -18.28
C ALA A 363 5.07 -11.66 -17.17
N GLU A 364 5.36 -12.95 -17.31
CA GLU A 364 6.20 -13.73 -16.39
C GLU A 364 7.61 -13.13 -16.28
N TYR A 365 8.28 -12.89 -17.40
CA TYR A 365 9.63 -12.30 -17.39
C TYR A 365 9.67 -10.87 -16.84
N VAL A 366 8.69 -10.03 -17.18
CA VAL A 366 8.57 -8.69 -16.59
C VAL A 366 8.42 -8.79 -15.07
N PHE A 367 7.60 -9.73 -14.58
CA PHE A 367 7.45 -9.94 -13.13
C PHE A 367 8.75 -10.37 -12.47
N TYR A 368 9.53 -11.29 -13.07
CA TYR A 368 10.84 -11.68 -12.55
C TYR A 368 11.83 -10.52 -12.49
N ILE A 369 11.86 -9.65 -13.50
CA ILE A 369 12.71 -8.45 -13.47
C ILE A 369 12.26 -7.50 -12.35
N LEU A 370 10.96 -7.27 -12.20
CA LEU A 370 10.43 -6.43 -11.11
C LEU A 370 10.72 -7.03 -9.74
N LEU A 371 10.69 -8.37 -9.58
CA LEU A 371 11.03 -9.06 -8.34
C LEU A 371 12.44 -8.73 -7.84
N ILE A 372 13.42 -8.55 -8.75
CA ILE A 372 14.81 -8.20 -8.41
C ILE A 372 14.86 -6.91 -7.57
N SER A 373 13.99 -5.95 -7.87
CA SER A 373 13.89 -4.69 -7.11
C SER A 373 12.87 -4.72 -5.98
N LEU A 374 11.79 -5.50 -6.16
CA LEU A 374 10.72 -5.62 -5.18
C LEU A 374 11.27 -6.25 -3.90
N VAL A 375 11.96 -7.39 -3.97
CA VAL A 375 12.41 -8.10 -2.77
C VAL A 375 13.34 -7.24 -1.90
N PRO A 376 14.39 -6.57 -2.42
CA PRO A 376 15.20 -5.62 -1.64
C PRO A 376 14.40 -4.42 -1.08
N ASN A 377 13.43 -3.91 -1.83
CA ASN A 377 12.53 -2.86 -1.35
C ASN A 377 11.74 -3.31 -0.12
N LEU A 378 11.21 -4.53 -0.15
CA LEU A 378 10.48 -5.13 0.97
C LEU A 378 11.40 -5.41 2.17
N MET A 379 12.61 -5.95 1.93
CA MET A 379 13.59 -6.25 2.98
C MET A 379 14.05 -5.01 3.75
N THR A 380 14.10 -3.84 3.08
CA THR A 380 14.54 -2.57 3.69
C THR A 380 13.42 -1.71 4.26
N ASP A 381 12.15 -2.16 4.22
CA ASP A 381 10.99 -1.36 4.66
C ASP A 381 11.10 -0.92 6.13
N VAL A 382 11.51 -1.83 7.02
CA VAL A 382 11.74 -1.51 8.45
C VAL A 382 12.84 -0.46 8.62
N SER A 383 13.87 -0.51 7.78
CA SER A 383 14.96 0.47 7.81
C SER A 383 14.52 1.85 7.32
N ALA A 384 13.64 1.92 6.31
CA ALA A 384 13.01 3.17 5.91
C ALA A 384 12.16 3.75 7.05
N ASN A 385 11.36 2.91 7.71
CA ASN A 385 10.54 3.31 8.85
C ASN A 385 11.39 3.78 10.05
N ALA A 386 12.55 3.15 10.29
CA ALA A 386 13.49 3.60 11.31
C ALA A 386 14.06 4.99 11.00
N LEU A 387 14.43 5.26 9.73
CA LEU A 387 14.86 6.58 9.28
C LEU A 387 13.77 7.65 9.46
N LEU A 388 12.51 7.29 9.20
CA LEU A 388 11.37 8.17 9.48
C LEU A 388 11.24 8.47 10.98
N ALA A 389 11.40 7.46 11.85
CA ALA A 389 11.32 7.61 13.30
C ALA A 389 12.39 8.58 13.85
N VAL A 390 13.60 8.59 13.27
CA VAL A 390 14.67 9.56 13.60
C VAL A 390 14.61 10.86 12.78
N LYS A 391 13.45 11.18 12.19
CA LYS A 391 13.14 12.41 11.45
C LYS A 391 13.94 12.63 10.17
N LYS A 392 14.47 11.60 9.51
CA LYS A 392 15.24 11.68 8.25
C LYS A 392 14.38 11.61 6.98
N HIS A 393 13.15 12.10 7.05
CA HIS A 393 12.18 12.12 5.94
C HIS A 393 12.69 12.83 4.67
N LYS A 394 13.49 13.90 4.80
CA LYS A 394 14.06 14.62 3.65
C LYS A 394 14.99 13.74 2.81
N TYR A 395 15.80 12.91 3.45
CA TYR A 395 16.71 12.00 2.75
C TYR A 395 15.92 10.99 1.91
N LEU A 396 14.89 10.36 2.50
CA LEU A 396 14.03 9.42 1.78
C LEU A 396 13.33 10.10 0.61
N ALA A 397 12.84 11.34 0.78
CA ALA A 397 12.24 12.10 -0.30
C ALA A 397 13.19 12.31 -1.49
N TYR A 398 14.42 12.77 -1.23
CA TYR A 398 15.41 12.98 -2.30
C TYR A 398 15.83 11.66 -2.97
N GLN A 399 16.01 10.60 -2.19
CA GLN A 399 16.34 9.28 -2.72
C GLN A 399 15.25 8.78 -3.68
N THR A 400 13.97 8.86 -3.29
CA THR A 400 12.85 8.40 -4.14
C THR A 400 12.70 9.24 -5.41
N VAL A 401 12.94 10.56 -5.35
CA VAL A 401 12.91 11.41 -6.54
C VAL A 401 14.04 11.07 -7.49
N LEU A 402 15.26 10.91 -6.98
CA LEU A 402 16.41 10.52 -7.80
C LEU A 402 16.17 9.15 -8.46
N GLU A 403 15.67 8.19 -7.70
CA GLU A 403 15.28 6.86 -8.19
C GLU A 403 14.27 6.95 -9.33
N GLY A 404 13.22 7.76 -9.16
CA GLY A 404 12.18 7.99 -10.17
C GLY A 404 12.70 8.68 -11.44
N VAL A 405 13.59 9.66 -11.32
CA VAL A 405 14.20 10.35 -12.47
C VAL A 405 15.12 9.42 -13.24
N VAL A 406 15.97 8.67 -12.54
CA VAL A 406 16.86 7.68 -13.19
C VAL A 406 16.03 6.59 -13.86
N ASN A 407 14.96 6.11 -13.24
CA ASN A 407 14.03 5.16 -13.84
C ASN A 407 13.43 5.70 -15.15
N LEU A 408 12.95 6.95 -15.17
CA LEU A 408 12.41 7.57 -16.39
C LEU A 408 13.47 7.66 -17.51
N CYS A 409 14.66 8.17 -17.19
CA CYS A 409 15.74 8.31 -18.18
C CYS A 409 16.16 6.95 -18.76
N LEU A 410 16.34 5.94 -17.90
CA LEU A 410 16.67 4.59 -18.33
C LEU A 410 15.52 3.94 -19.11
N SER A 411 14.26 4.21 -18.73
CA SER A 411 13.09 3.67 -19.43
C SER A 411 13.02 4.16 -20.86
N ILE A 412 13.25 5.46 -21.09
CA ILE A 412 13.29 6.05 -22.44
C ILE A 412 14.47 5.50 -23.26
N TYR A 413 15.61 5.25 -22.62
CA TYR A 413 16.78 4.71 -23.33
C TYR A 413 16.66 3.21 -23.65
N LEU A 414 16.19 2.40 -22.69
CA LEU A 414 16.15 0.94 -22.82
C LEU A 414 14.93 0.42 -23.57
N ILE A 415 13.84 1.20 -23.66
CA ILE A 415 12.62 0.76 -24.37
C ILE A 415 12.88 0.48 -25.85
N GLY A 416 13.74 1.25 -26.51
CA GLY A 416 14.09 1.02 -27.92
C GLY A 416 14.93 -0.25 -28.15
N LYS A 417 15.67 -0.72 -27.13
CA LYS A 417 16.58 -1.88 -27.24
C LYS A 417 15.94 -3.19 -26.77
N PHE A 418 15.17 -3.12 -25.69
CA PHE A 418 14.64 -4.29 -24.98
C PHE A 418 13.11 -4.28 -24.83
N GLY A 419 12.41 -3.36 -25.51
CA GLY A 419 10.96 -3.24 -25.43
C GLY A 419 10.47 -3.05 -23.99
N ILE A 420 9.44 -3.79 -23.62
CA ILE A 420 8.88 -3.72 -22.26
C ILE A 420 9.81 -4.26 -21.17
N MET A 421 10.69 -5.21 -21.50
CA MET A 421 11.69 -5.70 -20.55
C MET A 421 12.68 -4.59 -20.21
N GLY A 422 13.02 -3.73 -21.19
CA GLY A 422 13.84 -2.54 -20.96
C GLY A 422 13.26 -1.58 -19.93
N VAL A 423 11.94 -1.39 -19.95
CA VAL A 423 11.22 -0.56 -18.96
C VAL A 423 11.22 -1.22 -17.58
N ALA A 424 11.04 -2.55 -17.51
CA ALA A 424 11.14 -3.28 -16.25
C ALA A 424 12.57 -3.20 -15.65
N ILE A 425 13.60 -3.34 -16.49
CA ILE A 425 15.02 -3.22 -16.09
C ILE A 425 15.32 -1.79 -15.61
N ALA A 426 14.79 -0.78 -16.33
CA ALA A 426 14.93 0.62 -15.95
C ALA A 426 14.30 0.94 -14.60
N ALA A 427 13.20 0.28 -14.23
CA ALA A 427 12.65 0.36 -12.88
C ALA A 427 13.52 -0.40 -11.87
N ALA A 428 14.00 -1.58 -12.24
CA ALA A 428 14.70 -2.46 -11.32
C ALA A 428 16.10 -1.97 -10.91
N ILE A 429 16.89 -1.42 -11.83
CA ILE A 429 18.27 -0.98 -11.57
C ILE A 429 18.33 0.10 -10.48
N PRO A 430 17.70 1.29 -10.63
CA PRO A 430 17.82 2.37 -9.65
C PRO A 430 17.23 1.96 -8.31
N ALA A 431 16.10 1.24 -8.30
CA ALA A 431 15.50 0.71 -7.09
C ALA A 431 16.45 -0.26 -6.37
N THR A 432 17.06 -1.21 -7.07
CA THR A 432 18.01 -2.16 -6.47
C THR A 432 19.22 -1.45 -5.90
N ILE A 433 19.82 -0.50 -6.64
CA ILE A 433 20.96 0.29 -6.13
C ILE A 433 20.56 1.07 -4.87
N ALA A 434 19.41 1.73 -4.90
CA ALA A 434 18.91 2.52 -3.79
C ALA A 434 18.67 1.66 -2.54
N ARG A 435 18.08 0.46 -2.69
CA ARG A 435 17.68 -0.40 -1.57
C ARG A 435 18.77 -1.35 -1.08
N VAL A 436 19.69 -1.80 -1.94
CA VAL A 436 20.78 -2.70 -1.55
C VAL A 436 22.00 -1.91 -1.05
N VAL A 437 22.29 -0.75 -1.65
CA VAL A 437 23.53 -0.02 -1.39
C VAL A 437 23.26 1.25 -0.59
N VAL A 438 22.53 2.21 -1.18
CA VAL A 438 22.47 3.59 -0.67
C VAL A 438 21.76 3.65 0.68
N GLN A 439 20.54 3.11 0.77
CA GLN A 439 19.73 3.15 1.98
C GLN A 439 20.36 2.37 3.15
N PRO A 440 20.88 1.13 2.99
CA PRO A 440 21.56 0.44 4.07
C PRO A 440 22.81 1.15 4.59
N ILE A 441 23.66 1.71 3.73
CA ILE A 441 24.83 2.49 4.14
C ILE A 441 24.41 3.68 5.01
N TYR A 442 23.41 4.44 4.53
CA TYR A 442 22.91 5.61 5.25
C TYR A 442 22.26 5.24 6.59
N CYS A 443 21.42 4.20 6.60
CA CYS A 443 20.78 3.66 7.79
C CYS A 443 21.81 3.20 8.82
N CYS A 444 22.80 2.42 8.41
CA CYS A 444 23.87 1.92 9.28
C CYS A 444 24.67 3.06 9.91
N ARG A 445 25.04 4.08 9.12
CA ARG A 445 25.79 5.24 9.61
C ARG A 445 25.00 6.04 10.64
N ILE A 446 23.69 6.23 10.45
CA ILE A 446 22.86 6.99 11.39
C ILE A 446 22.57 6.22 12.67
N LEU A 447 22.36 4.90 12.57
CA LEU A 447 22.00 4.07 13.71
C LEU A 447 23.21 3.49 14.45
N GLY A 448 24.43 3.73 13.96
CA GLY A 448 25.65 3.15 14.53
C GLY A 448 25.74 1.63 14.37
N ILE A 449 25.08 1.08 13.35
CA ILE A 449 25.10 -0.35 13.03
C ILE A 449 26.29 -0.63 12.11
N LYS A 450 27.01 -1.74 12.34
CA LYS A 450 28.07 -2.18 11.42
C LYS A 450 27.45 -2.63 10.09
N TRP A 451 27.82 -1.97 8.99
CA TRP A 451 27.28 -2.26 7.65
C TRP A 451 27.39 -3.75 7.26
N PHE A 452 28.54 -4.38 7.55
CA PHE A 452 28.74 -5.80 7.26
C PHE A 452 27.75 -6.70 8.02
N SER A 453 27.46 -6.39 9.29
CA SER A 453 26.47 -7.15 10.07
C SER A 453 25.07 -7.01 9.48
N TYR A 454 24.71 -5.78 9.09
CA TYR A 454 23.43 -5.49 8.45
C TYR A 454 23.29 -6.26 7.13
N MET A 455 24.27 -6.14 6.22
CA MET A 455 24.24 -6.82 4.92
C MET A 455 24.20 -8.33 5.09
N ARG A 456 25.03 -8.89 5.97
CA ARG A 456 25.08 -10.34 6.18
C ARG A 456 23.74 -10.88 6.67
N GLN A 457 23.18 -10.29 7.72
CA GLN A 457 21.99 -10.83 8.40
C GLN A 457 20.67 -10.48 7.70
N ILE A 458 20.56 -9.28 7.14
CA ILE A 458 19.30 -8.81 6.52
C ILE A 458 19.27 -9.16 5.04
N MET A 459 20.39 -9.15 4.32
CA MET A 459 20.38 -9.32 2.86
C MET A 459 20.95 -10.68 2.41
N ILE A 460 22.22 -10.91 2.69
CA ILE A 460 23.01 -11.99 2.07
C ILE A 460 22.51 -13.37 2.51
N ILE A 461 22.40 -13.62 3.82
CA ILE A 461 22.01 -14.96 4.31
C ILE A 461 20.60 -15.35 3.82
N PRO A 462 19.55 -14.51 3.97
CA PRO A 462 18.22 -14.85 3.45
C PRO A 462 18.20 -15.10 1.93
N LEU A 463 18.97 -14.31 1.16
CA LEU A 463 19.10 -14.49 -0.29
C LEU A 463 19.86 -15.78 -0.65
N LEU A 464 20.91 -16.16 0.07
CA LEU A 464 21.61 -17.43 -0.16
C LEU A 464 20.69 -18.62 0.09
N VAL A 465 19.89 -18.58 1.16
CA VAL A 465 18.86 -19.60 1.43
C VAL A 465 17.85 -19.67 0.27
N SER A 466 17.45 -18.51 -0.28
CA SER A 466 16.53 -18.46 -1.42
C SER A 466 17.12 -19.08 -2.69
N VAL A 467 18.39 -18.80 -2.98
CA VAL A 467 19.09 -19.35 -4.15
C VAL A 467 19.25 -20.87 -4.00
N ALA A 468 19.65 -21.35 -2.82
CA ALA A 468 19.75 -22.78 -2.54
C ALA A 468 18.39 -23.48 -2.74
N MET A 469 17.31 -22.87 -2.27
CA MET A 469 15.96 -23.40 -2.45
C MET A 469 15.51 -23.42 -3.91
N LEU A 470 15.79 -22.37 -4.68
CA LEU A 470 15.47 -22.31 -6.11
C LEU A 470 16.27 -23.36 -6.91
N LEU A 471 17.56 -23.52 -6.61
CA LEU A 471 18.39 -24.55 -7.23
C LEU A 471 17.90 -25.96 -6.89
N PHE A 472 17.55 -26.21 -5.63
CA PHE A 472 16.98 -27.49 -5.21
C PHE A 472 15.64 -27.77 -5.90
N ALA A 473 14.74 -26.79 -6.00
CA ALA A 473 13.46 -26.93 -6.69
C ALA A 473 13.64 -27.24 -8.19
N ASN A 474 14.65 -26.67 -8.83
CA ASN A 474 14.99 -26.94 -10.22
C ASN A 474 15.58 -28.36 -10.40
N PHE A 475 16.51 -28.77 -9.52
CA PHE A 475 17.16 -30.09 -9.60
C PHE A 475 16.24 -31.26 -9.26
N SER A 476 15.36 -31.08 -8.27
CA SER A 476 14.46 -32.13 -7.78
C SER A 476 13.26 -32.42 -8.69
N GLY A 477 13.05 -31.62 -9.75
CA GLY A 477 11.87 -31.74 -10.60
C GLY A 477 10.55 -31.44 -9.89
N VAL A 478 10.59 -30.89 -8.65
CA VAL A 478 9.42 -30.54 -7.81
C VAL A 478 8.63 -29.36 -8.41
N LEU A 479 9.06 -28.83 -9.55
CA LEU A 479 8.27 -28.01 -10.48
C LEU A 479 7.15 -28.81 -11.17
N LEU A 480 6.40 -29.64 -10.42
CA LEU A 480 5.11 -30.13 -10.90
C LEU A 480 4.26 -28.91 -11.28
N VAL A 481 3.78 -28.92 -12.52
CA VAL A 481 2.91 -27.86 -13.05
C VAL A 481 1.62 -27.90 -12.25
N ALA A 482 1.32 -26.81 -11.52
CA ALA A 482 0.03 -26.70 -10.86
C ALA A 482 -1.04 -26.43 -11.93
N VAL A 483 -2.00 -27.36 -12.07
CA VAL A 483 -3.09 -27.27 -13.07
C VAL A 483 -4.38 -26.76 -12.42
N THR A 484 -4.43 -26.67 -11.08
CA THR A 484 -5.62 -26.24 -10.34
C THR A 484 -5.26 -25.28 -9.21
N TYR A 485 -6.21 -24.41 -8.80
CA TYR A 485 -6.02 -23.50 -7.68
C TYR A 485 -5.65 -24.19 -6.35
N PRO A 486 -6.26 -25.32 -5.96
CA PRO A 486 -5.85 -26.03 -4.74
C PRO A 486 -4.39 -26.52 -4.79
N GLN A 487 -3.94 -27.05 -5.93
CA GLN A 487 -2.54 -27.45 -6.11
C GLN A 487 -1.59 -26.25 -6.03
N LEU A 488 -1.97 -25.12 -6.63
CA LEU A 488 -1.19 -23.89 -6.59
C LEU A 488 -1.07 -23.35 -5.16
N ILE A 489 -2.17 -23.31 -4.40
CA ILE A 489 -2.18 -22.88 -3.00
C ILE A 489 -1.32 -23.82 -2.16
N PHE A 490 -1.48 -25.13 -2.32
CA PHE A 490 -0.70 -26.13 -1.60
C PHE A 490 0.80 -25.99 -1.86
N LYS A 491 1.21 -25.89 -3.15
CA LYS A 491 2.59 -25.62 -3.55
C LYS A 491 3.11 -24.32 -2.94
N GLY A 492 2.30 -23.27 -2.93
CA GLY A 492 2.66 -21.97 -2.36
C GLY A 492 2.88 -22.05 -0.84
N VAL A 493 1.98 -22.70 -0.11
CA VAL A 493 2.08 -22.91 1.34
C VAL A 493 3.31 -23.75 1.70
N ILE A 494 3.60 -24.81 0.93
CA ILE A 494 4.80 -25.61 1.15
C ILE A 494 6.06 -24.80 0.90
N VAL A 495 6.18 -24.15 -0.26
CA VAL A 495 7.37 -23.35 -0.60
C VAL A 495 7.58 -22.26 0.46
N PHE A 496 6.52 -21.54 0.81
CA PHE A 496 6.59 -20.50 1.82
C PHE A 496 6.98 -21.07 3.21
N GLY A 497 6.34 -22.17 3.63
CA GLY A 497 6.57 -22.80 4.93
C GLY A 497 7.96 -23.41 5.06
N VAL A 498 8.45 -24.11 4.03
CA VAL A 498 9.79 -24.70 3.98
C VAL A 498 10.84 -23.59 4.02
N TYR A 499 10.68 -22.52 3.23
CA TYR A 499 11.59 -21.39 3.29
C TYR A 499 11.62 -20.79 4.70
N MET A 500 10.44 -20.51 5.29
CA MET A 500 10.35 -19.91 6.63
C MET A 500 10.95 -20.81 7.72
N LEU A 501 10.82 -22.13 7.59
CA LEU A 501 11.42 -23.09 8.51
C LEU A 501 12.95 -23.06 8.41
N ILE A 502 13.51 -23.11 7.20
CA ILE A 502 14.97 -23.02 6.99
C ILE A 502 15.49 -21.66 7.47
N ALA A 503 14.80 -20.58 7.10
CA ALA A 503 15.14 -19.22 7.51
C ALA A 503 15.07 -19.03 9.04
N PHE A 504 14.13 -19.69 9.72
CA PHE A 504 14.05 -19.65 11.18
C PHE A 504 15.31 -20.22 11.84
N TYR A 505 15.85 -21.33 11.34
CA TYR A 505 17.06 -21.94 11.92
C TYR A 505 18.36 -21.25 11.47
N VAL A 506 18.43 -20.78 10.23
CA VAL A 506 19.67 -20.24 9.63
C VAL A 506 19.81 -18.72 9.82
N CYS A 507 18.72 -17.97 9.71
CA CYS A 507 18.76 -16.50 9.63
C CYS A 507 18.42 -15.79 10.94
N ILE A 508 17.71 -16.45 11.86
CA ILE A 508 17.27 -15.84 13.13
C ILE A 508 18.27 -16.21 14.24
N ASP A 509 18.64 -15.21 15.05
CA ASP A 509 19.54 -15.35 16.19
C ASP A 509 19.00 -16.34 17.24
N THR A 510 19.88 -17.13 17.86
CA THR A 510 19.53 -18.22 18.80
C THR A 510 18.74 -17.70 20.00
N GLN A 511 19.07 -16.51 20.50
CA GLN A 511 18.30 -15.87 21.58
C GLN A 511 16.85 -15.61 21.18
N MET A 512 16.65 -15.18 19.93
CA MET A 512 15.33 -14.85 19.40
C MET A 512 14.53 -16.13 19.11
N GLN A 513 15.18 -17.20 18.66
CA GLN A 513 14.57 -18.53 18.56
C GLN A 513 14.07 -18.98 19.94
N HIS A 514 14.89 -18.89 20.99
CA HIS A 514 14.48 -19.24 22.36
C HIS A 514 13.33 -18.38 22.88
N GLU A 515 13.32 -17.07 22.63
CA GLU A 515 12.19 -16.20 23.00
C GLU A 515 10.88 -16.63 22.31
N VAL A 516 10.95 -17.01 21.02
CA VAL A 516 9.79 -17.49 20.26
C VAL A 516 9.31 -18.84 20.80
N PHE A 517 10.21 -19.81 20.99
CA PHE A 517 9.87 -21.11 21.59
C PHE A 517 9.28 -20.97 22.99
N ALA A 518 9.85 -20.10 23.84
CA ALA A 518 9.34 -19.83 25.19
C ALA A 518 7.97 -19.15 25.20
N ARG A 519 7.59 -18.42 24.13
CA ARG A 519 6.24 -17.86 23.99
C ARG A 519 5.25 -18.90 23.45
N LEU A 520 5.66 -19.69 22.47
CA LEU A 520 4.85 -20.77 21.92
C LEU A 520 4.56 -21.85 22.97
N SER A 521 5.54 -22.23 23.79
CA SER A 521 5.34 -23.16 24.89
C SER A 521 4.36 -22.64 25.93
N ARG A 522 4.42 -21.34 26.27
CA ARG A 522 3.45 -20.69 27.16
C ARG A 522 2.04 -20.63 26.58
N LEU A 523 1.90 -20.39 25.28
CA LEU A 523 0.61 -20.44 24.57
C LEU A 523 0.05 -21.86 24.56
N TYR A 524 0.89 -22.86 24.23
CA TYR A 524 0.51 -24.28 24.19
C TYR A 524 0.10 -24.80 25.58
N LEU A 525 0.90 -24.49 26.62
CA LEU A 525 0.57 -24.81 28.00
C LEU A 525 -0.68 -24.06 28.49
N GLY A 526 -0.91 -22.82 28.03
CA GLY A 526 -2.13 -22.08 28.33
C GLY A 526 -3.38 -22.68 27.68
N VAL A 527 -3.28 -23.14 26.42
CA VAL A 527 -4.37 -23.83 25.71
C VAL A 527 -4.66 -25.18 26.35
N ILE A 528 -3.64 -25.98 26.67
CA ILE A 528 -3.81 -27.24 27.39
C ILE A 528 -4.39 -27.01 28.79
N GLY A 529 -3.93 -25.99 29.51
CA GLY A 529 -4.47 -25.63 30.82
C GLY A 529 -5.95 -25.23 30.77
N VAL A 530 -6.39 -24.52 29.73
CA VAL A 530 -7.80 -24.18 29.51
C VAL A 530 -8.64 -25.40 29.11
N VAL A 531 -8.09 -26.31 28.30
CA VAL A 531 -8.74 -27.58 27.93
C VAL A 531 -8.87 -28.51 29.14
N PHE A 532 -7.85 -28.63 29.98
CA PHE A 532 -7.89 -29.40 31.22
C PHE A 532 -8.87 -28.80 32.24
N ARG A 533 -8.91 -27.46 32.38
CA ARG A 533 -9.87 -26.80 33.29
C ARG A 533 -11.31 -27.00 32.83
N LYS A 534 -11.58 -27.00 31.53
CA LYS A 534 -12.91 -27.31 30.98
C LYS A 534 -13.26 -28.80 31.05
N GLY A 535 -12.27 -29.69 30.95
CA GLY A 535 -12.46 -31.13 31.13
C GLY A 535 -12.83 -31.51 32.56
N LEU A 536 -12.21 -30.88 33.57
CA LEU A 536 -12.51 -31.11 34.98
C LEU A 536 -13.86 -30.53 35.42
N ILE A 537 -14.25 -29.36 34.89
CA ILE A 537 -15.56 -28.75 35.19
C ILE A 537 -16.71 -29.48 34.46
N GLY A 538 -16.41 -30.20 33.36
CA GLY A 538 -17.38 -31.01 32.63
C GLY A 538 -17.69 -32.37 33.27
N SER A 539 -16.83 -32.87 34.17
CA SER A 539 -17.05 -34.15 34.87
C SER A 539 -17.66 -33.99 36.28
N GLU A 540 -17.75 -32.78 36.82
CA GLU A 540 -18.40 -32.52 38.12
C GLU A 540 -19.91 -32.27 38.02
N ASN A 541 -20.49 -32.16 36.80
CA ASN A 541 -21.92 -31.89 36.59
C ASN A 541 -22.72 -33.09 36.04
N SER A 542 -22.16 -34.30 36.10
CA SER A 542 -22.85 -35.54 35.69
C SER A 542 -23.25 -36.46 36.84
N ASP A 543 -23.02 -36.06 38.10
CA ASP A 543 -23.47 -36.78 39.30
C ASP A 543 -24.22 -35.83 40.26
N VAL A 544 -25.39 -35.31 39.84
CA VAL A 544 -26.52 -34.93 40.72
C VAL A 544 -27.83 -35.18 40.00
#